data_AF-A0A3C0N1P0-F1
#
_entry.id   AF-A0A3C0N1P0-F1
#
_cell.length_a   1.000
_cell.length_b   1.000
_cell.length_c   1.000
_cell.angle_alpha   90.00
_cell.angle_beta   90.00
_cell.angle_gamma   90.00
#
_symmetry.space_group_name_H-M   'P 1'
#
loop_
_entity.id
_entity.type
_entity.pdbx_description
1 polymer ?
#
loop_
_entity_poly.entity_id
_entity_poly.type
_entity_poly.pdbx_seq_one_letter_code
_entity_poly.pdbx_strand_id
1 'polypeptide(L)'
;MDSSMYKQVSEFNLEGQFLGFAGDGSGKLKYLRVMVETNEWQIKMAKESRTCVIRVLKPGDWIQVFGKKKHNQFTGELKLKAYQVNKLAVEESQTIPQVKELPSSPKAKILVCQKSGCRKRGGKKLCEELESAVCDRGLQDQVTIKGTGCMKRCSKAPNMVLMPGKKRLSGMMKPDAIATLLENLSQR
;
A
#
# COMPACT_ATOMS: atom_id res chain seq x y z
N MET A 1 -9.16 -3.82 23.98
CA MET A 1 -8.92 -2.42 24.40
C MET A 1 -8.43 -1.64 23.18
N ASP A 2 -9.33 -1.30 22.28
CA ASP A 2 -10.20 -0.11 22.27
C ASP A 2 -9.49 1.09 21.61
N SER A 3 -10.07 1.54 20.49
CA SER A 3 -9.50 2.48 19.54
C SER A 3 -9.83 3.95 19.86
N SER A 4 -10.16 4.26 21.11
CA SER A 4 -10.85 5.51 21.51
C SER A 4 -9.97 6.65 22.07
N MET A 5 -8.68 6.81 21.71
CA MET A 5 -7.85 7.90 22.29
C MET A 5 -6.98 8.71 21.30
N TYR A 6 -7.33 8.73 20.01
CA TYR A 6 -6.66 9.62 19.03
C TYR A 6 -7.63 10.70 18.55
N LYS A 7 -7.52 11.92 19.08
CA LYS A 7 -8.43 13.05 18.78
C LYS A 7 -8.11 13.75 17.45
N GLN A 8 -6.85 13.70 16.98
CA GLN A 8 -6.45 14.29 15.71
C GLN A 8 -5.61 13.31 14.90
N VAL A 9 -6.15 12.95 13.73
CA VAL A 9 -5.49 12.14 12.72
C VAL A 9 -5.37 12.99 11.47
N SER A 10 -4.19 13.51 11.18
CA SER A 10 -3.92 14.22 9.93
C SER A 10 -3.15 13.31 8.98
N GLU A 11 -3.36 13.48 7.68
CA GLU A 11 -2.53 12.82 6.68
C GLU A 11 -1.19 13.56 6.54
N PHE A 12 -0.15 12.83 6.18
CA PHE A 12 1.14 13.42 5.84
C PHE A 12 1.65 12.83 4.53
N ASN A 13 2.39 13.66 3.79
CA ASN A 13 3.23 13.27 2.67
C ASN A 13 4.65 13.75 2.98
N LEU A 14 5.63 12.85 2.91
CA LEU A 14 7.02 13.13 3.26
C LEU A 14 7.93 12.54 2.19
N GLU A 15 8.87 13.33 1.70
CA GLU A 15 9.86 12.90 0.71
C GLU A 15 11.25 12.98 1.30
N GLY A 16 12.09 12.01 0.96
CA GLY A 16 13.47 12.00 1.43
C GLY A 16 14.23 10.74 1.05
N GLN A 17 15.48 10.69 1.48
CA GLN A 17 16.35 9.55 1.21
C GLN A 17 16.06 8.42 2.19
N PHE A 18 15.82 7.22 1.66
CA PHE A 18 15.66 6.03 2.47
C PHE A 18 17.01 5.62 3.08
N LEU A 19 17.08 5.56 4.41
CA LEU A 19 18.31 5.18 5.13
C LEU A 19 18.35 3.69 5.49
N GLY A 20 17.19 3.05 5.63
CA GLY A 20 17.10 1.65 6.02
C GLY A 20 15.90 1.34 6.91
N PHE A 21 15.76 0.06 7.25
CA PHE A 21 14.71 -0.41 8.15
C PHE A 21 15.19 -0.47 9.60
N ALA A 22 14.28 -0.23 10.54
CA ALA A 22 14.51 -0.42 11.97
C ALA A 22 13.52 -1.41 12.59
N GLY A 23 14.03 -2.20 13.54
CA GLY A 23 13.26 -3.15 14.32
C GLY A 23 12.59 -2.53 15.54
N ASP A 24 11.74 -3.29 16.21
CA ASP A 24 11.12 -2.91 17.50
C ASP A 24 11.59 -3.80 18.66
N GLY A 25 12.78 -4.39 18.55
CA GLY A 25 13.31 -5.38 19.48
C GLY A 25 12.78 -6.80 19.28
N SER A 26 11.68 -7.01 18.53
CA SER A 26 11.11 -8.35 18.25
C SER A 26 11.67 -9.04 17.00
N GLY A 27 12.79 -8.56 16.45
CA GLY A 27 13.38 -9.05 15.19
C GLY A 27 12.61 -8.70 13.90
N LYS A 28 11.45 -8.03 14.01
CA LYS A 28 10.64 -7.62 12.86
C LYS A 28 10.99 -6.19 12.44
N LEU A 29 11.25 -5.98 11.16
CA LEU A 29 11.42 -4.66 10.55
C LEU A 29 10.07 -3.93 10.52
N LYS A 30 9.81 -3.06 11.51
CA LYS A 30 8.52 -2.37 11.67
C LYS A 30 8.60 -0.89 11.30
N TYR A 31 9.80 -0.34 11.19
CA TYR A 31 10.04 1.08 10.98
C TYR A 31 10.87 1.32 9.74
N LEU A 32 10.58 2.43 9.07
CA LEU A 32 11.29 2.98 7.92
C LEU A 32 12.06 4.20 8.43
N ARG A 33 13.36 4.30 8.14
CA ARG A 33 14.19 5.48 8.43
C ARG A 33 14.34 6.30 7.16
N VAL A 34 13.99 7.58 7.22
CA VAL A 34 14.01 8.49 6.06
C VAL A 34 14.71 9.78 6.44
N MET A 35 15.67 10.22 5.65
CA MET A 35 16.33 11.51 5.79
C MET A 35 15.60 12.57 4.98
N VAL A 36 15.13 13.62 5.64
CA VAL A 36 14.48 14.77 5.01
C VAL A 36 15.28 16.01 5.36
N GLU A 37 15.84 16.67 4.34
CA GLU A 37 16.78 17.78 4.51
C GLU A 37 17.98 17.35 5.39
N THR A 38 17.93 17.61 6.69
CA THR A 38 18.93 17.23 7.69
C THR A 38 18.36 16.39 8.85
N ASN A 39 17.06 16.07 8.81
CA ASN A 39 16.35 15.40 9.89
C ASN A 39 16.06 13.93 9.54
N GLU A 40 16.40 13.03 10.46
CA GLU A 40 16.04 11.63 10.35
C GLU A 40 14.66 11.36 10.95
N TRP A 41 13.77 10.80 10.14
CA TRP A 41 12.42 10.42 10.52
C TRP A 41 12.27 8.91 10.62
N GLN A 42 11.79 8.42 11.76
CA GLN A 42 11.42 7.02 11.95
C GLN A 42 9.90 6.83 11.83
N ILE A 43 9.46 6.18 10.76
CA ILE A 43 8.05 6.04 10.40
C ILE A 43 7.62 4.58 10.56
N LYS A 44 6.55 4.32 11.31
CA LYS A 44 6.02 2.96 11.49
C LYS A 44 5.35 2.48 10.22
N MET A 45 5.78 1.36 9.67
CA MET A 45 5.12 0.73 8.53
C MET A 45 3.86 -0.01 9.00
N ALA A 46 2.77 0.13 8.24
CA ALA A 46 1.60 -0.74 8.36
C ALA A 46 2.01 -2.21 8.15
N LYS A 47 1.27 -3.15 8.76
CA LYS A 47 1.64 -4.57 8.70
C LYS A 47 1.55 -5.10 7.26
N GLU A 48 0.55 -4.63 6.52
CA GLU A 48 0.31 -5.01 5.13
C GLU A 48 1.39 -4.49 4.17
N SER A 49 2.01 -3.33 4.43
CA SER A 49 3.00 -2.73 3.50
C SER A 49 4.43 -3.22 3.69
N ARG A 50 4.77 -3.83 4.85
CA ARG A 50 6.15 -4.21 5.18
C ARG A 50 6.81 -5.12 4.17
N THR A 51 6.12 -6.20 3.77
CA THR A 51 6.73 -7.25 2.96
C THR A 51 7.23 -6.73 1.61
N CYS A 52 6.44 -5.87 0.97
CA CYS A 52 6.81 -5.28 -0.30
C CYS A 52 7.88 -4.19 -0.11
N VAL A 53 7.67 -3.26 0.82
CA VAL A 53 8.62 -2.15 1.05
C VAL A 53 10.02 -2.69 1.38
N ILE A 54 10.12 -3.75 2.18
CA ILE A 54 11.38 -4.43 2.52
C ILE A 54 12.07 -5.06 1.29
N ARG A 55 11.29 -5.55 0.31
CA ARG A 55 11.85 -6.20 -0.88
C ARG A 55 12.34 -5.21 -1.93
N VAL A 56 11.67 -4.06 -2.04
CA VAL A 56 11.87 -3.14 -3.17
C VAL A 56 12.86 -2.02 -2.85
N LEU A 57 12.90 -1.54 -1.61
CA LEU A 57 13.71 -0.38 -1.25
C LEU A 57 15.13 -0.75 -0.83
N LYS A 58 16.10 0.05 -1.27
CA LYS A 58 17.52 -0.03 -0.89
C LYS A 58 17.98 1.29 -0.27
N PRO A 59 18.85 1.28 0.77
CA PRO A 59 19.41 2.50 1.31
C PRO A 59 20.01 3.38 0.20
N GLY A 60 19.69 4.68 0.22
CA GLY A 60 20.01 5.63 -0.84
C GLY A 60 18.86 5.96 -1.79
N ASP A 61 17.84 5.10 -1.86
CA ASP A 61 16.65 5.36 -2.70
C ASP A 61 15.92 6.62 -2.23
N TRP A 62 15.59 7.51 -3.17
CA TRP A 62 14.69 8.62 -2.87
C TRP A 62 13.26 8.09 -2.85
N ILE A 63 12.50 8.42 -1.80
CA ILE A 63 11.16 7.87 -1.59
C ILE A 63 10.17 8.92 -1.16
N GLN A 64 8.90 8.71 -1.51
CA GLN A 64 7.76 9.46 -1.04
C GLN A 64 6.91 8.57 -0.13
N VAL A 65 6.61 9.04 1.07
CA VAL A 65 5.94 8.30 2.14
C VAL A 65 4.61 8.99 2.47
N PHE A 66 3.52 8.26 2.25
CA PHE A 66 2.19 8.69 2.65
C PHE A 66 1.75 7.96 3.91
N GLY A 67 1.19 8.72 4.84
CA GLY A 67 0.78 8.15 6.12
C GLY A 67 -0.21 8.99 6.89
N LYS A 68 -0.49 8.49 8.09
CA LYS A 68 -1.32 9.18 9.08
C LYS A 68 -0.49 9.51 10.30
N LYS A 69 -0.55 10.76 10.71
CA LYS A 69 0.00 11.27 11.96
C LYS A 69 -1.09 11.21 13.02
N LYS A 70 -0.87 10.43 14.06
CA LYS A 70 -1.78 10.34 15.21
C LYS A 70 -1.13 11.05 16.40
N HIS A 71 -1.84 12.01 16.98
CA HIS A 71 -1.41 12.68 18.19
C HIS A 71 -2.19 12.12 19.39
N ASN A 72 -1.49 11.59 20.38
CA ASN A 72 -2.07 11.24 21.67
C ASN A 72 -2.00 12.47 22.60
N GLN A 73 -3.13 13.12 22.82
CA GLN A 73 -3.21 14.34 23.65
C GLN A 73 -2.89 14.09 25.13
N PHE A 74 -2.95 12.84 25.61
CA PHE A 74 -2.69 12.51 27.01
C PHE A 74 -1.21 12.24 27.30
N THR A 75 -0.48 11.67 26.34
CA THR A 75 0.94 11.33 26.51
C THR A 75 1.88 12.25 25.71
N GLY A 76 1.33 13.15 24.89
CA GLY A 76 2.09 13.90 23.88
C GLY A 76 2.69 13.02 22.78
N GLU A 77 2.45 11.70 22.78
CA GLU A 77 3.08 10.77 21.84
C GLU A 77 2.60 11.07 20.41
N LEU A 78 3.56 11.38 19.54
CA LEU A 78 3.36 11.52 18.12
C LEU A 78 3.66 10.21 17.40
N LYS A 79 2.66 9.64 16.72
CA LYS A 79 2.81 8.37 16.01
C LYS A 79 2.59 8.54 14.51
N LEU A 80 3.64 8.37 13.71
CA LEU A 80 3.57 8.30 12.26
C LEU A 80 3.35 6.85 11.81
N LYS A 81 2.30 6.61 11.02
CA LYS A 81 2.05 5.32 10.38
C LYS A 81 1.94 5.48 8.87
N ALA A 82 2.91 4.95 8.14
CA ALA A 82 2.90 4.89 6.69
C ALA A 82 1.88 3.84 6.20
N TYR A 83 1.07 4.21 5.21
CA TYR A 83 0.20 3.29 4.48
C TYR A 83 0.69 3.05 3.05
N GLN A 84 1.49 3.96 2.49
CA GLN A 84 2.06 3.84 1.13
C GLN A 84 3.47 4.43 1.10
N VAL A 85 4.36 3.79 0.35
CA VAL A 85 5.72 4.25 0.08
C VAL A 85 5.98 4.06 -1.41
N ASN A 86 6.34 5.13 -2.10
CA ASN A 86 6.68 5.14 -3.52
C ASN A 86 8.18 5.40 -3.67
N LYS A 87 8.85 4.67 -4.55
CA LYS A 87 10.23 4.97 -4.94
C LYS A 87 10.19 6.06 -6.00
N LEU A 88 10.92 7.14 -5.76
CA LEU A 88 11.11 8.21 -6.73
C LEU A 88 12.36 7.87 -7.55
N ALA A 89 12.20 7.82 -8.87
CA ALA A 89 13.35 7.72 -9.77
C ALA A 89 14.11 9.05 -9.68
N VAL A 90 15.31 9.03 -9.10
CA VAL A 90 16.24 10.14 -9.22
C VAL A 90 16.91 9.95 -10.57
N GLU A 91 16.42 10.66 -11.59
CA GLU A 91 17.17 10.77 -12.82
C GLU A 91 18.42 11.61 -12.53
N GLU A 92 19.56 10.94 -12.45
CA GLU A 92 20.86 11.61 -12.49
C GLU A 92 21.03 12.24 -13.87
N SER A 93 20.61 13.51 -14.02
CA SER A 93 21.41 14.62 -14.57
C SER A 93 20.56 15.72 -15.24
N GLN A 94 20.65 16.92 -14.66
CA GLN A 94 20.67 18.25 -15.29
C GLN A 94 19.37 18.88 -15.87
N THR A 95 19.06 20.07 -15.29
CA THR A 95 18.29 21.25 -15.80
C THR A 95 16.75 21.30 -15.74
N ILE A 96 16.29 22.27 -14.92
CA ILE A 96 14.98 22.88 -14.56
C ILE A 96 14.08 23.27 -15.77
N PRO A 97 12.74 23.61 -15.64
CA PRO A 97 11.63 23.23 -14.73
C PRO A 97 10.39 22.62 -15.47
N GLN A 98 9.35 22.28 -14.70
CA GLN A 98 7.94 21.99 -15.09
C GLN A 98 7.67 20.49 -15.35
N VAL A 99 6.61 19.84 -14.86
CA VAL A 99 5.25 20.28 -14.52
C VAL A 99 4.68 19.32 -13.47
N LYS A 100 3.79 19.81 -12.61
CA LYS A 100 2.86 18.96 -11.84
C LYS A 100 2.16 17.97 -12.78
N GLU A 101 2.29 16.67 -12.55
CA GLU A 101 1.32 15.73 -13.10
C GLU A 101 0.37 15.27 -12.00
N LEU A 102 -0.82 15.88 -12.04
CA LEU A 102 -2.07 15.30 -11.56
C LEU A 102 -2.13 13.81 -11.95
N PRO A 103 -2.70 12.92 -11.10
CA PRO A 103 -2.95 11.54 -11.51
C PRO A 103 -3.98 11.54 -12.65
N SER A 104 -3.50 11.42 -13.89
CA SER A 104 -4.26 11.62 -15.12
C SER A 104 -4.76 10.33 -15.80
N SER A 105 -4.62 9.16 -15.16
CA SER A 105 -5.27 7.93 -15.63
C SER A 105 -6.33 7.41 -14.63
N PRO A 106 -7.50 6.95 -15.11
CA PRO A 106 -8.53 6.40 -14.23
C PRO A 106 -8.04 5.10 -13.59
N LYS A 107 -7.69 5.16 -12.30
CA LYS A 107 -7.20 4.00 -11.54
C LYS A 107 -8.13 2.80 -11.68
N ALA A 108 -7.60 1.68 -12.19
CA ALA A 108 -8.28 0.40 -12.18
C ALA A 108 -8.58 0.00 -10.73
N LYS A 109 -9.75 -0.62 -10.48
CA LYS A 109 -10.16 -1.05 -9.14
C LYS A 109 -10.44 -2.53 -9.08
N ILE A 110 -9.86 -3.20 -8.09
CA ILE A 110 -10.15 -4.59 -7.76
C ILE A 110 -10.99 -4.59 -6.48
N LEU A 111 -12.28 -4.89 -6.62
CA LEU A 111 -13.24 -4.95 -5.51
C LEU A 111 -13.28 -6.36 -4.95
N VAL A 112 -12.81 -6.60 -3.73
CA VAL A 112 -12.73 -7.94 -3.11
C VAL A 112 -13.79 -8.10 -2.03
N CYS A 113 -14.55 -9.20 -2.05
CA CYS A 113 -15.57 -9.48 -1.04
C CYS A 113 -14.94 -9.82 0.32
N GLN A 114 -15.18 -8.98 1.34
CA GLN A 114 -14.61 -9.14 2.68
C GLN A 114 -15.58 -9.75 3.71
N LYS A 115 -16.69 -10.36 3.28
CA LYS A 115 -17.61 -11.06 4.20
C LYS A 115 -17.13 -12.47 4.54
N SER A 116 -17.61 -12.98 5.69
CA SER A 116 -17.15 -14.23 6.32
C SER A 116 -17.04 -15.41 5.36
N GLY A 117 -18.03 -15.60 4.48
CA GLY A 117 -18.00 -16.67 3.49
C GLY A 117 -16.81 -16.59 2.53
N CYS A 118 -16.46 -15.41 2.01
CA CYS A 118 -15.29 -15.28 1.13
C CYS A 118 -13.99 -15.34 1.93
N ARG A 119 -13.92 -14.70 3.10
CA ARG A 119 -12.71 -14.71 3.93
C ARG A 119 -12.32 -16.13 4.39
N LYS A 120 -13.30 -16.95 4.82
CA LYS A 120 -13.06 -18.35 5.25
C LYS A 120 -12.59 -19.26 4.10
N ARG A 121 -12.88 -18.90 2.85
CA ARG A 121 -12.50 -19.66 1.64
C ARG A 121 -11.36 -18.97 0.87
N GLY A 122 -10.36 -18.46 1.57
CA GLY A 122 -9.16 -17.91 0.94
C GLY A 122 -9.23 -16.44 0.51
N GLY A 123 -10.35 -15.74 0.72
CA GLY A 123 -10.47 -14.32 0.33
C GLY A 123 -9.49 -13.38 1.03
N LYS A 124 -9.08 -13.71 2.26
CA LYS A 124 -8.01 -12.96 2.96
C LYS A 124 -6.67 -13.14 2.24
N LYS A 125 -6.28 -14.38 1.96
CA LYS A 125 -5.03 -14.72 1.28
C LYS A 125 -4.97 -14.08 -0.10
N LEU A 126 -6.06 -14.16 -0.86
CA LEU A 126 -6.15 -13.53 -2.18
C LEU A 126 -5.97 -12.00 -2.12
N CYS A 127 -6.56 -11.34 -1.11
CA CYS A 127 -6.39 -9.89 -0.92
C CYS A 127 -4.91 -9.55 -0.66
N GLU A 128 -4.26 -10.31 0.23
CA GLU A 128 -2.84 -10.13 0.56
C GLU A 128 -1.93 -10.40 -0.66
N GLU A 129 -2.23 -11.42 -1.46
CA GLU A 129 -1.48 -11.72 -2.70
C GLU A 129 -1.65 -10.63 -3.77
N LEU A 130 -2.88 -10.12 -3.95
CA LEU A 130 -3.14 -9.00 -4.86
C LEU A 130 -2.38 -7.74 -4.42
N GLU A 131 -2.42 -7.41 -3.13
CA GLU A 131 -1.72 -6.25 -2.56
C GLU A 131 -0.20 -6.36 -2.73
N SER A 132 0.37 -7.54 -2.44
CA SER A 132 1.79 -7.81 -2.70
C SER A 132 2.11 -7.66 -4.19
N ALA A 133 1.31 -8.28 -5.06
CA ALA A 133 1.56 -8.30 -6.49
C ALA A 133 1.46 -6.92 -7.16
N VAL A 134 0.55 -6.06 -6.70
CA VAL A 134 0.46 -4.65 -7.13
C VAL A 134 1.71 -3.90 -6.70
N CYS A 135 2.15 -4.11 -5.46
CA CYS A 135 3.27 -3.39 -4.89
C CYS A 135 4.62 -3.83 -5.49
N ASP A 136 4.84 -5.13 -5.63
CA ASP A 136 6.04 -5.72 -6.22
C ASP A 136 6.26 -5.27 -7.68
N ARG A 137 5.20 -4.81 -8.36
CA ARG A 137 5.22 -4.31 -9.75
C ARG A 137 5.21 -2.78 -9.87
N GLY A 138 5.20 -2.04 -8.76
CA GLY A 138 5.11 -0.57 -8.83
C GLY A 138 3.76 -0.05 -9.36
N LEU A 139 2.70 -0.86 -9.32
CA LEU A 139 1.38 -0.51 -9.89
C LEU A 139 0.45 0.22 -8.91
N GLN A 140 0.96 0.67 -7.76
CA GLN A 140 0.17 1.31 -6.70
C GLN A 140 -0.57 2.57 -7.18
N ASP A 141 0.01 3.29 -8.13
CA ASP A 141 -0.60 4.51 -8.68
C ASP A 141 -1.68 4.21 -9.74
N GLN A 142 -1.67 3.01 -10.31
CA GLN A 142 -2.55 2.57 -11.40
C GLN A 142 -3.68 1.64 -10.95
N VAL A 143 -3.43 0.80 -9.94
CA VAL A 143 -4.36 -0.24 -9.47
C VAL A 143 -4.67 -0.05 -7.99
N THR A 144 -5.95 0.05 -7.64
CA THR A 144 -6.42 0.12 -6.25
C THR A 144 -7.23 -1.11 -5.87
N ILE A 145 -6.89 -1.75 -4.75
CA ILE A 145 -7.66 -2.85 -4.18
C ILE A 145 -8.60 -2.28 -3.11
N LYS A 146 -9.90 -2.61 -3.19
CA LYS A 146 -10.91 -2.17 -2.21
C LYS A 146 -11.73 -3.33 -1.70
N GLY A 147 -11.95 -3.36 -0.39
CA GLY A 147 -12.90 -4.29 0.22
C GLY A 147 -14.35 -3.89 -0.06
N THR A 148 -15.23 -4.88 -0.27
CA THR A 148 -16.67 -4.69 -0.44
C THR A 148 -17.51 -5.62 0.43
N GLY A 149 -18.81 -5.35 0.46
CA GLY A 149 -19.83 -6.21 1.07
C GLY A 149 -20.05 -7.54 0.33
N CYS A 150 -21.08 -8.28 0.78
CA CYS A 150 -21.39 -9.61 0.24
C CYS A 150 -21.81 -9.52 -1.23
N MET A 151 -21.18 -10.34 -2.08
CA MET A 151 -21.54 -10.46 -3.50
C MET A 151 -22.53 -11.62 -3.79
N LYS A 152 -23.09 -12.23 -2.74
CA LYS A 152 -24.08 -13.33 -2.79
C LYS A 152 -23.65 -14.56 -3.63
N ARG A 153 -22.35 -14.78 -3.82
CA ARG A 153 -21.77 -15.92 -4.57
C ARG A 153 -20.79 -16.74 -3.73
N CYS A 154 -21.16 -16.94 -2.47
CA CYS A 154 -20.35 -17.62 -1.48
C CYS A 154 -19.88 -19.02 -1.94
N SER A 155 -20.70 -19.77 -2.69
CA SER A 155 -20.35 -21.08 -3.24
C SER A 155 -19.16 -21.07 -4.20
N LYS A 156 -18.89 -19.94 -4.88
CA LYS A 156 -17.76 -19.76 -5.80
C LYS A 156 -16.66 -18.86 -5.21
N ALA A 157 -16.63 -18.73 -3.89
CA ALA A 157 -15.64 -17.88 -3.22
C ALA A 157 -14.19 -18.34 -3.49
N PRO A 158 -13.21 -17.43 -3.31
CA PRO A 158 -13.35 -15.99 -3.05
C PRO A 158 -13.89 -15.22 -4.26
N ASN A 159 -14.57 -14.08 -4.04
CA ASN A 159 -15.19 -13.31 -5.11
C ASN A 159 -14.62 -11.89 -5.20
N MET A 160 -14.40 -11.42 -6.43
CA MET A 160 -13.98 -10.05 -6.71
C MET A 160 -14.64 -9.49 -7.98
N VAL A 161 -14.51 -8.17 -8.18
CA VAL A 161 -14.95 -7.46 -9.38
C VAL A 161 -13.84 -6.52 -9.85
N LEU A 162 -13.54 -6.56 -11.15
CA LEU A 162 -12.59 -5.64 -11.78
C LEU A 162 -13.32 -4.43 -12.36
N MET A 163 -12.70 -3.26 -12.24
CA MET A 163 -13.13 -2.00 -12.81
C MET A 163 -11.97 -1.35 -13.57
N PRO A 164 -12.22 -0.73 -14.74
CA PRO A 164 -13.51 -0.60 -15.42
C PRO A 164 -14.02 -1.94 -16.03
N GLY A 165 -15.32 -2.04 -16.33
CA GLY A 165 -15.93 -3.21 -16.99
C GLY A 165 -16.73 -4.17 -16.09
N LYS A 166 -16.71 -4.00 -14.76
CA LYS A 166 -17.51 -4.78 -13.80
C LYS A 166 -17.36 -6.31 -13.96
N LYS A 167 -16.19 -6.78 -14.43
CA LYS A 167 -15.93 -8.21 -14.66
C LYS A 167 -15.84 -8.94 -13.32
N ARG A 168 -16.74 -9.91 -13.10
CA ARG A 168 -16.76 -10.72 -11.87
C ARG A 168 -15.80 -11.89 -12.00
N LEU A 169 -14.97 -12.08 -11.00
CA LEU A 169 -14.08 -13.23 -10.88
C LEU A 169 -14.36 -13.96 -9.56
N SER A 170 -14.24 -15.27 -9.61
CA SER A 170 -14.61 -16.19 -8.55
C SER A 170 -13.57 -17.31 -8.47
N GLY A 171 -13.33 -17.83 -7.26
CA GLY A 171 -12.34 -18.87 -7.02
C GLY A 171 -10.95 -18.30 -6.73
N MET A 172 -10.10 -19.17 -6.17
CA MET A 172 -8.72 -18.80 -5.86
C MET A 172 -7.93 -18.67 -7.16
N MET A 173 -7.14 -17.61 -7.27
CA MET A 173 -6.27 -17.41 -8.42
C MET A 173 -4.90 -18.02 -8.16
N LYS A 174 -4.28 -18.57 -9.20
CA LYS A 174 -2.86 -18.92 -9.18
C LYS A 174 -2.02 -17.63 -9.26
N PRO A 175 -0.80 -17.61 -8.70
CA PRO A 175 0.09 -16.46 -8.77
C PRO A 175 0.27 -15.90 -10.19
N ASP A 176 0.45 -16.77 -11.19
CA ASP A 176 0.60 -16.36 -12.59
C ASP A 176 -0.64 -15.66 -13.14
N ALA A 177 -1.83 -16.14 -12.78
CA ALA A 177 -3.08 -15.50 -13.17
C ALA A 177 -3.25 -14.12 -12.52
N ILE A 178 -2.71 -13.91 -11.31
CA ILE A 178 -2.68 -12.60 -10.66
C ILE A 178 -1.72 -11.66 -11.42
N ALA A 179 -0.55 -12.15 -11.84
CA ALA A 179 0.39 -11.37 -12.65
C ALA A 179 -0.26 -10.85 -13.95
N THR A 180 -0.80 -11.77 -14.75
CA THR A 180 -1.49 -11.45 -16.00
C THR A 180 -2.69 -10.54 -15.78
N LEU A 181 -3.42 -10.73 -14.68
CA LEU A 181 -4.54 -9.86 -14.32
C LEU A 181 -4.09 -8.41 -14.14
N LEU A 182 -2.99 -8.18 -13.41
CA LEU A 182 -2.50 -6.84 -13.12
C LEU A 182 -1.94 -6.14 -14.36
N GLU A 183 -1.20 -6.86 -15.21
CA GLU A 183 -0.68 -6.36 -16.49
C GLU A 183 -1.83 -5.87 -17.40
N ASN A 184 -2.93 -6.61 -17.46
CA ASN A 184 -4.13 -6.23 -18.21
C ASN A 184 -4.86 -5.00 -17.64
N LEU A 185 -4.67 -4.70 -16.34
CA LEU A 185 -5.29 -3.55 -15.68
C LEU A 185 -4.40 -2.29 -15.76
N SER A 186 -3.08 -2.45 -15.91
CA SER A 186 -2.14 -1.33 -16.07
C SER A 186 -2.04 -0.81 -17.51
N GLN A 187 -2.40 -1.62 -18.51
CA GLN A 187 -2.34 -1.26 -19.94
C GLN A 187 -3.61 -0.59 -20.48
N ARG A 188 -4.53 -0.13 -19.62
CA ARG A 188 -5.86 0.36 -20.01
C ARG A 188 -6.13 1.80 -19.61
#